data_AF-A0A9X5AP97-F1
#
_entry.id   AF-A0A9X5AP97-F1
#
_cell.length_a   1.000
_cell.length_b   1.000
_cell.length_c   1.000
_cell.angle_alpha   90.00
_cell.angle_beta   90.00
_cell.angle_gamma   90.00
#
_symmetry.space_group_name_H-M   'P 1'
#
loop_
_entity.id
_entity.type
_entity.pdbx_description
1 polymer ?
#
loop_
_entity_poly.entity_id
_entity_poly.type
_entity_poly.pdbx_seq_one_letter_code
_entity_poly.pdbx_strand_id
1 'polypeptide(L)'
;MTINDYCEKHGISKYDLAMKLGISKNVIYKCSRGYKTLNIEAAKKLKEIGIEVGIYGQGKAKKQKEKEPEKIILFEPNEFQLSALKQFGNTIVSKKHGPKSVIASFEVYGFNVLVRNFDRSVEDDGSHYVVEVIK
;
A
#
# COMPACT_ATOMS: atom_id res chain seq x y z
N MET A 1 -10.64 -17.79 20.66
CA MET A 1 -11.92 -17.21 21.15
C MET A 1 -12.15 -15.85 20.48
N THR A 2 -13.40 -15.46 20.18
CA THR A 2 -13.70 -14.12 19.62
C THR A 2 -14.13 -13.14 20.71
N ILE A 3 -14.07 -11.83 20.43
CA ILE A 3 -14.54 -10.80 21.37
C ILE A 3 -16.02 -11.00 21.74
N ASN A 4 -16.85 -11.40 20.79
CA ASN A 4 -18.27 -11.66 21.05
C ASN A 4 -18.44 -12.86 22.01
N ASP A 5 -17.75 -13.97 21.75
CA ASP A 5 -17.80 -15.18 22.59
C ASP A 5 -17.34 -14.90 24.04
N TYR A 6 -16.31 -14.07 24.21
CA TYR A 6 -15.84 -13.64 25.52
C TYR A 6 -16.85 -12.75 26.25
N CYS A 7 -17.48 -11.80 25.54
CA CYS A 7 -18.48 -10.92 26.12
C CYS A 7 -19.74 -11.70 26.54
N GLU A 8 -20.16 -12.68 25.74
CA GLU A 8 -21.31 -13.53 26.04
C GLU A 8 -21.03 -14.47 27.23
N LYS A 9 -19.85 -15.07 27.31
CA LYS A 9 -19.47 -15.95 28.44
C LYS A 9 -19.31 -15.21 29.78
N HIS A 10 -18.81 -13.99 29.74
CA HIS A 10 -18.57 -13.21 30.96
C HIS A 10 -19.69 -12.22 31.29
N GLY A 11 -20.74 -12.14 30.46
CA GLY A 11 -21.86 -11.21 30.66
C GLY A 11 -21.44 -9.73 30.63
N ILE A 12 -20.30 -9.41 30.02
CA ILE A 12 -19.76 -8.05 29.98
C ILE A 12 -20.04 -7.38 28.64
N SER A 13 -20.29 -6.07 28.68
CA SER A 13 -20.43 -5.29 27.45
C SER A 13 -19.06 -5.12 26.77
N LYS A 14 -19.07 -5.01 25.44
CA LYS A 14 -17.89 -4.66 24.63
C LYS A 14 -17.24 -3.35 25.11
N TYR A 15 -18.04 -2.46 25.68
CA TYR A 15 -17.60 -1.22 26.30
C TYR A 15 -16.79 -1.47 27.59
N ASP A 16 -17.31 -2.36 28.44
CA ASP A 16 -16.70 -2.70 29.72
C ASP A 16 -15.37 -3.43 29.51
N LEU A 17 -15.34 -4.33 28.52
CA LEU A 17 -14.11 -4.96 28.04
C LEU A 17 -13.08 -3.93 27.56
N ALA A 18 -13.51 -2.90 26.83
CA ALA A 18 -12.64 -1.82 26.35
C ALA A 18 -12.03 -1.04 27.52
N MET A 19 -12.84 -0.69 28.54
CA MET A 19 -12.35 0.01 29.74
C MET A 19 -11.41 -0.86 30.57
N LYS A 20 -11.76 -2.13 30.80
CA LYS A 20 -10.96 -3.08 31.58
C LYS A 20 -9.58 -3.33 30.98
N LEU A 21 -9.48 -3.36 29.65
CA LEU A 21 -8.22 -3.52 28.94
C LEU A 21 -7.53 -2.16 28.63
N GLY A 22 -8.19 -1.03 28.90
CA GLY A 22 -7.69 0.29 28.49
C GLY A 22 -7.47 0.41 26.98
N ILE A 23 -8.34 -0.22 26.18
CA ILE A 23 -8.31 -0.21 24.73
C ILE A 23 -9.42 0.72 24.21
N SER A 24 -9.15 1.46 23.13
CA SER A 24 -10.18 2.34 22.54
C SER A 24 -11.40 1.53 22.08
N LYS A 25 -12.61 2.07 22.34
CA LYS A 25 -13.89 1.47 21.94
C LYS A 25 -13.93 1.11 20.45
N ASN A 26 -13.33 1.95 19.62
CA ASN A 26 -13.25 1.74 18.17
C ASN A 26 -12.46 0.48 17.80
N VAL A 27 -11.43 0.12 18.57
CA VAL A 27 -10.58 -1.06 18.35
C VAL A 27 -11.36 -2.34 18.66
N ILE A 28 -12.09 -2.36 19.78
CA ILE A 28 -12.97 -3.48 20.15
C ILE A 28 -14.09 -3.66 19.13
N TYR A 29 -14.69 -2.55 18.68
CA TYR A 29 -15.75 -2.58 17.67
C TYR A 29 -15.26 -3.09 16.31
N LYS A 30 -14.06 -2.69 15.88
CA LYS A 30 -13.40 -3.24 14.68
C LYS A 30 -13.17 -4.74 14.81
N CYS A 31 -12.65 -5.23 15.94
CA CYS A 31 -12.49 -6.68 16.11
C CYS A 31 -13.81 -7.44 16.17
N SER A 32 -14.86 -6.87 16.76
CA SER A 32 -16.20 -7.46 16.73
C SER A 32 -16.77 -7.58 15.31
N ARG A 33 -16.34 -6.73 14.37
CA ARG A 33 -16.76 -6.74 12.95
C ARG A 33 -15.86 -7.62 12.05
N GLY A 34 -14.92 -8.35 12.62
CA GLY A 34 -14.04 -9.25 11.87
C GLY A 34 -12.75 -8.61 11.34
N TYR A 35 -12.41 -7.38 11.76
CA TYR A 35 -11.09 -6.82 11.48
C TYR A 35 -10.04 -7.56 12.33
N LYS A 36 -9.12 -8.24 11.65
CA LYS A 36 -8.12 -9.14 12.27
C LYS A 36 -6.82 -8.45 12.68
N THR A 37 -6.69 -7.13 12.54
CA THR A 37 -5.42 -6.43 12.80
C THR A 37 -5.62 -5.30 13.80
N LEU A 38 -4.88 -5.37 14.92
CA LEU A 38 -4.90 -4.35 15.99
C LEU A 38 -3.50 -3.86 16.37
N ASN A 39 -3.41 -2.68 16.97
CA ASN A 39 -2.16 -2.20 17.53
C ASN A 39 -1.53 -3.24 18.48
N ILE A 40 -0.19 -3.34 18.49
CA ILE A 40 0.59 -4.38 19.19
C ILE A 40 0.19 -4.50 20.67
N GLU A 41 -0.01 -3.37 21.35
CA GLU A 41 -0.42 -3.34 22.76
C GLU A 41 -1.84 -3.89 22.98
N ALA A 42 -2.78 -3.51 22.11
CA ALA A 42 -4.16 -3.99 22.18
C ALA A 42 -4.23 -5.50 21.91
N ALA A 43 -3.43 -5.99 20.96
CA ALA A 43 -3.35 -7.41 20.64
C ALA A 43 -2.71 -8.24 21.75
N LYS A 44 -1.68 -7.72 22.47
CA LYS A 44 -1.11 -8.39 23.65
C LYS A 44 -2.16 -8.56 24.75
N LYS A 45 -2.85 -7.48 25.11
CA LYS A 45 -3.90 -7.49 26.15
C LYS A 45 -5.07 -8.41 25.81
N LEU A 46 -5.44 -8.49 24.53
CA LEU A 46 -6.48 -9.42 24.07
C LEU A 46 -5.99 -10.87 24.04
N LYS A 47 -4.71 -11.11 23.73
CA LYS A 47 -4.09 -12.44 23.80
C LYS A 47 -4.02 -12.96 25.24
N GLU A 48 -3.75 -12.10 26.22
CA GLU A 48 -3.73 -12.46 27.65
C GLU A 48 -5.07 -13.01 28.15
N ILE A 49 -6.18 -12.53 27.59
CA ILE A 49 -7.53 -13.03 27.91
C ILE A 49 -8.00 -14.17 26.98
N GLY A 50 -7.10 -14.74 26.18
CA GLY A 50 -7.39 -15.88 25.29
C GLY A 50 -8.09 -15.52 23.98
N ILE A 51 -8.12 -14.23 23.61
CA ILE A 51 -8.68 -13.77 22.33
C ILE A 51 -7.56 -13.64 21.31
N GLU A 52 -7.58 -14.52 20.32
CA GLU A 52 -6.61 -14.50 19.21
C GLU A 52 -7.01 -13.43 18.20
N VAL A 53 -6.27 -12.32 18.24
CA VAL A 53 -6.35 -11.22 17.27
C VAL A 53 -5.00 -11.07 16.59
N GLY A 54 -5.01 -10.87 15.26
CA GLY A 54 -3.80 -10.56 14.53
C GLY A 54 -3.29 -9.17 14.90
N ILE A 55 -1.97 -9.02 14.88
CA ILE A 55 -1.30 -7.77 15.19
C ILE A 55 -1.16 -6.95 13.90
N TYR A 56 -1.65 -5.71 13.90
CA TYR A 56 -1.31 -4.67 12.93
C TYR A 56 0.20 -4.44 13.00
N GLY A 57 0.92 -4.91 11.98
CA GLY A 57 2.38 -4.91 11.96
C GLY A 57 3.03 -6.30 11.87
N GLN A 58 2.37 -7.38 12.32
CA GLN A 58 2.84 -8.76 12.05
C GLN A 58 2.31 -9.35 10.73
N GLY A 59 1.63 -8.53 9.92
CA GLY A 59 1.29 -8.79 8.52
C GLY A 59 2.02 -7.88 7.52
N LYS A 60 3.05 -7.15 7.99
CA LYS A 60 4.07 -6.55 7.14
C LYS A 60 5.43 -6.76 7.79
N ALA A 61 5.82 -8.04 7.96
CA ALA A 61 7.17 -8.33 7.52
C ALA A 61 7.28 -7.69 6.14
N LYS A 62 8.25 -6.79 5.95
CA LYS A 62 8.76 -6.52 4.61
C LYS A 62 9.04 -7.91 4.04
N LYS A 63 8.08 -8.49 3.30
CA LYS A 63 8.39 -9.47 2.28
C LYS A 63 9.35 -8.67 1.41
N GLN A 64 10.65 -8.84 1.67
CA GLN A 64 11.57 -9.01 0.57
C GLN A 64 10.86 -10.03 -0.31
N LYS A 65 10.09 -9.50 -1.26
CA LYS A 65 9.51 -10.30 -2.31
C LYS A 65 10.78 -10.85 -2.97
N GLU A 66 11.06 -12.12 -2.72
CA GLU A 66 11.84 -12.89 -3.66
C GLU A 66 11.31 -12.51 -5.04
N LYS A 67 12.25 -12.04 -5.87
CA LYS A 67 12.01 -11.59 -7.23
C LYS A 67 11.51 -12.79 -8.04
N GLU A 68 10.24 -13.14 -7.91
CA GLU A 68 9.52 -13.63 -9.09
C GLU A 68 9.62 -12.49 -10.11
N PRO A 69 10.04 -12.74 -11.36
CA PRO A 69 10.18 -11.70 -12.35
C PRO A 69 8.82 -11.03 -12.48
N GLU A 70 8.69 -9.82 -11.92
CA GLU A 70 7.50 -9.00 -12.05
C GLU A 70 7.22 -8.93 -13.54
N LYS A 71 6.14 -9.59 -13.98
CA LYS A 71 5.75 -9.61 -15.38
C LYS A 71 5.60 -8.16 -15.79
N ILE A 72 6.56 -7.64 -16.54
CA ILE A 72 6.58 -6.23 -16.93
C ILE A 72 5.41 -6.07 -17.89
N ILE A 73 4.33 -5.46 -17.41
CA ILE A 73 3.18 -5.14 -18.24
C ILE A 73 3.62 -3.93 -19.06
N LEU A 74 3.90 -4.16 -20.35
CA LEU A 74 4.17 -3.06 -21.27
C LEU A 74 2.87 -2.30 -21.50
N PHE A 75 2.95 -0.99 -21.44
CA PHE A 75 1.90 -0.10 -21.91
C PHE A 75 2.33 0.54 -23.23
N GLU A 76 1.37 0.92 -24.06
CA GLU A 76 1.65 1.64 -25.31
C GLU A 76 1.69 3.14 -25.01
N PRO A 77 2.83 3.82 -25.20
CA PRO A 77 2.91 5.26 -25.07
C PRO A 77 2.04 5.93 -26.14
N ASN A 78 1.33 6.99 -25.75
CA ASN A 78 0.52 7.77 -26.69
C ASN A 78 1.42 8.43 -27.75
N GLU A 79 0.86 8.71 -28.93
CA GLU A 79 1.58 9.38 -30.03
C GLU A 79 2.19 10.73 -29.61
N PHE A 80 1.48 11.48 -28.75
CA PHE A 80 1.99 12.70 -28.15
C PHE A 80 3.25 12.46 -27.31
N GLN A 81 3.29 11.37 -26.54
CA GLN A 81 4.44 11.05 -25.70
C GLN A 81 5.65 10.70 -26.55
N LEU A 82 5.48 9.91 -27.60
CA LEU A 82 6.54 9.57 -28.55
C LEU A 82 7.06 10.82 -29.29
N SER A 83 6.15 11.67 -29.75
CA SER A 83 6.50 12.91 -30.46
C SER A 83 7.24 13.89 -29.55
N ALA A 84 6.74 14.10 -28.32
CA ALA A 84 7.39 14.96 -27.33
C ALA A 84 8.78 14.44 -26.95
N LEU A 85 8.92 13.13 -26.76
CA LEU A 85 10.19 12.50 -26.44
C LEU A 85 11.20 12.66 -27.60
N LYS A 86 10.76 12.56 -28.85
CA LYS A 86 11.60 12.77 -30.05
C LYS A 86 12.01 14.23 -30.25
N GLN A 87 11.12 15.17 -29.96
CA GLN A 87 11.32 16.60 -30.23
C GLN A 87 12.02 17.35 -29.09
N PHE A 88 11.62 17.07 -27.84
CA PHE A 88 12.08 17.78 -26.65
C PHE A 88 13.02 16.94 -25.77
N GLY A 89 13.11 15.64 -26.03
CA GLY A 89 13.90 14.72 -25.22
C GLY A 89 13.24 14.36 -23.89
N ASN A 90 12.00 14.77 -23.65
CA ASN A 90 11.26 14.44 -22.44
C ASN A 90 9.74 14.37 -22.65
N THR A 91 9.06 13.66 -21.75
CA THR A 91 7.60 13.58 -21.71
C THR A 91 7.11 13.25 -20.30
N ILE A 92 5.80 13.26 -20.10
CA ILE A 92 5.15 12.97 -18.82
C ILE A 92 4.26 11.74 -18.96
N VAL A 93 4.35 10.82 -17.99
CA VAL A 93 3.60 9.56 -17.98
C VAL A 93 2.97 9.37 -16.61
N SER A 94 1.77 8.81 -16.53
CA SER A 94 1.11 8.56 -15.25
C SER A 94 1.83 7.46 -14.45
N LYS A 95 1.94 7.62 -13.12
CA LYS A 95 2.46 6.60 -12.19
C LYS A 95 1.58 5.35 -12.07
N LYS A 96 0.42 5.33 -12.74
CA LYS A 96 -0.38 4.11 -12.94
C LYS A 96 0.47 2.98 -13.52
N HIS A 97 1.44 3.33 -14.38
CA HIS A 97 2.42 2.41 -14.92
C HIS A 97 3.67 2.50 -14.04
N GLY A 98 4.11 1.38 -13.48
CA GLY A 98 5.33 1.35 -12.65
C GLY A 98 6.56 1.78 -13.45
N PRO A 99 7.60 2.35 -12.81
CA PRO A 99 8.72 2.97 -13.52
C PRO A 99 9.48 1.99 -14.44
N LYS A 100 9.59 0.71 -14.05
CA LYS A 100 10.19 -0.34 -14.89
C LYS A 100 9.38 -0.63 -16.15
N SER A 101 8.05 -0.64 -16.01
CA SER A 101 7.12 -0.80 -17.15
C SER A 101 7.24 0.39 -18.08
N VAL A 102 7.38 1.59 -17.52
CA VAL A 102 7.60 2.80 -18.30
C VAL A 102 8.86 2.70 -19.15
N ILE A 103 10.00 2.38 -18.53
CA ILE A 103 11.29 2.25 -19.23
C ILE A 103 11.18 1.19 -20.34
N ALA A 104 10.75 -0.01 -20.00
CA ALA A 104 10.66 -1.12 -20.95
C ALA A 104 9.75 -0.80 -22.14
N SER A 105 8.64 -0.10 -21.92
CA SER A 105 7.76 0.34 -22.99
C SER A 105 8.46 1.28 -23.97
N PHE A 106 9.19 2.29 -23.50
CA PHE A 106 9.89 3.22 -24.40
C PHE A 106 11.10 2.59 -25.10
N GLU A 107 11.75 1.60 -24.48
CA GLU A 107 12.82 0.82 -25.12
C GLU A 107 12.32 0.06 -26.35
N VAL A 108 11.08 -0.43 -26.36
CA VAL A 108 10.47 -1.07 -27.55
C VAL A 108 10.38 -0.11 -28.74
N TYR A 109 10.23 1.19 -28.47
CA TYR A 109 10.20 2.24 -29.51
C TYR A 109 11.61 2.80 -29.82
N GLY A 110 12.67 2.18 -29.29
CA GLY A 110 14.05 2.55 -29.57
C GLY A 110 14.57 3.75 -28.76
N PHE A 111 13.88 4.13 -27.67
CA PHE A 111 14.33 5.20 -26.80
C PHE A 111 14.97 4.65 -25.52
N ASN A 112 16.19 5.09 -25.22
CA ASN A 112 16.80 4.86 -23.93
C ASN A 112 16.37 5.99 -22.98
N VAL A 113 15.61 5.67 -21.92
CA VAL A 113 14.95 6.67 -21.08
C VAL A 113 15.24 6.51 -19.59
N LEU A 114 15.31 7.64 -18.90
CA LEU A 114 15.35 7.74 -17.45
C LEU A 114 13.99 8.21 -16.94
N VAL A 115 13.50 7.58 -15.88
CA VAL A 115 12.22 7.93 -15.24
C VAL A 115 12.49 8.54 -13.87
N ARG A 116 12.03 9.77 -13.67
CA ARG A 116 12.06 10.45 -12.36
C ARG A 116 10.68 10.85 -11.90
N ASN A 117 10.52 11.06 -10.60
CA ASN A 117 9.27 11.59 -10.05
C ASN A 117 9.05 13.02 -10.57
N PHE A 118 7.83 13.30 -11.01
CA PHE A 118 7.40 14.67 -11.24
C PHE A 118 7.23 15.33 -9.87
N ASP A 119 8.10 16.28 -9.55
CA ASP A 119 8.10 17.02 -8.29
C ASP A 119 7.65 18.45 -8.60
N ARG A 120 6.37 18.76 -8.34
CA ARG A 120 5.87 20.14 -8.37
C ARG A 120 5.67 20.57 -6.93
N SER A 121 6.42 21.59 -6.53
CA SER A 121 6.61 21.98 -5.13
C SER A 121 5.38 22.55 -4.40
N VAL A 122 4.15 22.41 -4.88
CA VAL A 122 2.99 23.00 -4.17
C VAL A 122 1.70 22.19 -4.18
N GLU A 123 1.30 21.51 -5.25
CA GLU A 123 -0.05 20.92 -5.34
C GLU A 123 -0.15 19.68 -6.25
N ASP A 124 0.91 18.89 -6.39
CA ASP A 124 0.84 17.67 -7.21
C ASP A 124 0.47 16.45 -6.35
N ASP A 125 -0.58 15.72 -6.74
CA ASP A 125 -0.96 14.42 -6.16
C ASP A 125 0.12 13.33 -6.35
N GLY A 126 1.29 13.68 -6.88
CA GLY A 126 2.40 12.79 -7.15
C GLY A 126 2.01 11.73 -8.16
N SER A 127 1.14 12.08 -9.12
CA SER A 127 0.44 11.12 -9.99
C SER A 127 1.16 10.84 -11.31
N HIS A 128 2.24 11.58 -11.60
CA HIS A 128 3.00 11.44 -12.85
C HIS A 128 4.52 11.28 -12.63
N TYR A 129 5.17 10.66 -13.61
CA TYR A 129 6.61 10.58 -13.80
C TYR A 129 7.03 11.49 -14.95
N VAL A 130 8.25 12.03 -14.88
CA VAL A 130 8.96 12.59 -16.04
C VAL A 130 9.79 11.47 -16.64
N VAL A 131 9.70 11.32 -17.95
CA VAL A 131 10.52 10.40 -18.76
C VAL A 131 11.45 11.26 -19.61
N GLU A 132 12.75 11.02 -19.55
CA GLU A 132 13.78 11.81 -20.23
C GLU A 132 14.68 10.88 -21.05
N VAL A 133 15.02 11.26 -22.29
CA VAL A 133 15.93 10.49 -23.13
C VAL A 133 17.35 10.65 -22.61
N ILE A 134 18.03 9.52 -22.41
CA ILE A 134 19.45 9.47 -22.12
C ILE A 134 20.18 9.56 -23.47
N LYS A 135 20.93 10.64 -23.68
CA LYS A 135 21.79 10.82 -24.87
C LYS A 135 23.15 10.18 -24.65
#